data_AF-A0A850GIZ0-F1
#
_entry.id   AF-A0A850GIZ0-F1
#
_cell.length_a   1.000
_cell.length_b   1.000
_cell.length_c   1.000
_cell.angle_alpha   90.00
_cell.angle_beta   90.00
_cell.angle_gamma   90.00
#
_symmetry.space_group_name_H-M   'P 1'
#
loop_
_entity.id
_entity.type
_entity.pdbx_description
1 polymer ?
#
loop_
_entity_poly.entity_id
_entity_poly.type
_entity_poly.pdbx_seq_one_letter_code
_entity_poly.pdbx_strand_id
1 'polypeptide(L)'
;MIRTLRRRGPITMVAAALLAGLLGASPAAAWDPSTTHQGLLEAAVTRSAMHLRWMDASELERGLFSDLRVDPDSLAPEQRRLLALALRQAHVDVGARPLGGPGSCPRADAPPETQRFCVDRDLWQQPALGWLRLGMVAEVSPPSRHLHHFVDRESPEALRWSDPELPASTLRARQARSNGEPAAGIFTRTNFSGEAASAIAWLGDTKDLLAPPQTFAHLELASTAPSQDERDQHLALALVGVGALLHVLQDLTVPAHARGDATAFFSPLSPAAGDRGLPLQEFVRYEYGRRDLPGLPPLPSAPPTGEPLATTLIGHVLGEGSYVGVVSLSARRYFSESSVPAPRFLDDTLSASEAASVLLGDDHGLAAAEVDGAVLSPWPAQRGYLLSPTGRALAAFDLDLEGRVRPYLDETCYRDQAARLIPAAAEVSRSLLDLLWPDWPQTQRSGGSLTLTLPAWTSASLSIYVEDEHGERRLSSEHPLTPGGATQVALGEAGGEQAKGSRVVLVLVADRSPGPPLILERVLGDAESFGSTPSPTAAESEALDESKPSLDENELETEDESGLESEADPDAELDPEAAEPDTAEPEAAEPDAAEPDAAEPDAAEPDADAEPGPAPIAPVPL
;
A
#
# COMPACT_ATOMS: atom_id res chain seq x y z
N MET A 1 -23.23 64.69 39.26
CA MET A 1 -23.76 63.32 39.08
C MET A 1 -23.91 63.05 37.58
N ILE A 2 -22.89 62.47 36.94
CA ILE A 2 -22.99 61.93 35.57
C ILE A 2 -22.21 60.61 35.62
N ARG A 3 -22.92 59.48 35.43
CA ARG A 3 -22.35 58.13 35.35
C ARG A 3 -22.24 57.75 33.88
N THR A 4 -21.02 57.46 33.42
CA THR A 4 -20.72 56.85 32.13
C THR A 4 -20.44 55.36 32.32
N LEU A 5 -21.32 54.50 31.80
CA LEU A 5 -21.07 53.06 31.65
C LEU A 5 -20.35 52.81 30.33
N ARG A 6 -19.12 52.26 30.40
CA ARG A 6 -18.40 51.70 29.24
C ARG A 6 -18.89 50.26 28.98
N ARG A 7 -19.49 50.03 27.81
CA ARG A 7 -19.74 48.71 27.24
C ARG A 7 -18.40 48.06 26.84
N ARG A 8 -18.08 46.90 27.43
CA ARG A 8 -17.10 45.95 26.88
C ARG A 8 -17.87 45.02 25.93
N GLY A 9 -17.55 45.09 24.63
CA GLY A 9 -18.07 44.25 23.56
C GLY A 9 -17.09 43.14 23.14
N PRO A 10 -17.43 42.32 22.14
CA PRO A 10 -17.21 40.87 22.10
C PRO A 10 -15.87 40.48 21.46
N ILE A 11 -14.78 40.51 22.21
CA ILE A 11 -13.49 39.98 21.73
C ILE A 11 -13.28 38.53 22.22
N THR A 12 -13.91 38.13 23.33
CA THR A 12 -13.73 36.81 23.93
C THR A 12 -14.42 35.65 23.20
N MET A 13 -15.44 35.91 22.36
CA MET A 13 -16.14 34.84 21.63
C MET A 13 -15.40 34.36 20.37
N VAL A 14 -14.55 35.20 19.76
CA VAL A 14 -13.78 34.83 18.56
C VAL A 14 -12.57 33.96 18.92
N ALA A 15 -11.96 34.19 20.08
CA ALA A 15 -10.84 33.38 20.57
C ALA A 15 -11.25 31.94 20.94
N ALA A 16 -12.47 31.74 21.45
CA ALA A 16 -12.98 30.41 21.80
C ALA A 16 -13.27 29.53 20.57
N ALA A 17 -13.72 30.12 19.45
CA ALA A 17 -13.95 29.39 18.20
C ALA A 17 -12.63 29.00 17.49
N LEU A 18 -11.56 29.78 17.68
CA LEU A 18 -10.21 29.45 17.20
C LEU A 18 -9.54 28.34 18.00
N LEU A 19 -9.77 28.27 19.33
CA LEU A 19 -9.24 27.18 20.15
C LEU A 19 -9.97 25.84 19.94
N ALA A 20 -11.26 25.85 19.64
CA ALA A 20 -12.02 24.61 19.38
C ALA A 20 -11.63 23.92 18.06
N GLY A 21 -10.99 24.63 17.12
CA GLY A 21 -10.42 24.06 15.90
C GLY A 21 -9.03 23.43 16.05
N LEU A 22 -8.45 23.47 17.26
CA LEU A 22 -7.12 22.88 17.56
C LEU A 22 -7.21 21.51 18.25
N LEU A 23 -8.42 21.01 18.54
CA LEU A 23 -8.59 19.61 18.91
C LEU A 23 -8.35 18.77 17.65
N GLY A 24 -7.26 18.00 17.67
CA GLY A 24 -6.70 17.32 16.50
C GLY A 24 -7.75 16.55 15.72
N ALA A 25 -8.08 17.04 14.54
CA ALA A 25 -8.75 16.25 13.53
C ALA A 25 -7.81 15.10 13.15
N SER A 26 -8.24 13.86 13.35
CA SER A 26 -7.63 12.73 12.66
C SER A 26 -7.95 12.90 11.17
N PRO A 27 -6.94 12.98 10.28
CA PRO A 27 -7.21 13.11 8.86
C PRO A 27 -7.94 11.86 8.35
N ALA A 28 -8.74 12.04 7.30
CA ALA A 28 -9.20 10.93 6.47
C ALA A 28 -7.99 10.12 6.00
N ALA A 29 -7.81 8.93 6.55
CA ALA A 29 -6.87 7.98 5.98
C ALA A 29 -7.64 7.19 4.93
N ALA A 30 -7.17 7.25 3.68
CA ALA A 30 -7.45 6.16 2.74
C ALA A 30 -7.04 4.82 3.36
N TRP A 31 -7.61 3.67 2.94
CA TRP A 31 -7.34 2.30 3.43
C TRP A 31 -6.27 2.31 4.50
N ASP A 32 -6.62 2.34 5.79
CA ASP A 32 -5.68 2.89 6.78
C ASP A 32 -4.25 2.33 6.55
N PRO A 33 -3.27 3.22 6.24
CA PRO A 33 -1.92 2.82 5.84
C PRO A 33 -1.23 1.98 6.90
N SER A 34 -1.78 1.94 8.11
CA SER A 34 -1.32 1.13 9.23
C SER A 34 -2.01 -0.24 9.36
N THR A 35 -3.08 -0.50 8.61
CA THR A 35 -3.87 -1.75 8.69
C THR A 35 -3.98 -2.44 7.33
N THR A 36 -4.96 -2.11 6.49
CA THR A 36 -5.25 -2.89 5.27
C THR A 36 -4.14 -2.81 4.23
N HIS A 37 -3.55 -1.64 3.97
CA HIS A 37 -2.39 -1.54 3.08
C HIS A 37 -1.22 -2.43 3.55
N GLN A 38 -1.02 -2.55 4.86
CA GLN A 38 0.02 -3.43 5.41
C GLN A 38 -0.31 -4.91 5.20
N GLY A 39 -1.57 -5.31 5.36
CA GLY A 39 -2.01 -6.67 5.06
C GLY A 39 -1.81 -7.02 3.58
N LEU A 40 -2.12 -6.08 2.68
CA LEU A 40 -1.93 -6.23 1.24
C LEU A 40 -0.45 -6.31 0.86
N LEU A 41 0.39 -5.48 1.47
CA LEU A 41 1.84 -5.57 1.31
C LEU A 41 2.35 -6.93 1.76
N GLU A 42 1.92 -7.42 2.93
CA GLU A 42 2.29 -8.75 3.45
C GLU A 42 1.89 -9.87 2.49
N ALA A 43 0.66 -9.84 2.00
CA ALA A 43 0.20 -10.79 1.01
C ALA A 43 1.02 -10.72 -0.29
N ALA A 44 1.33 -9.51 -0.75
CA ALA A 44 2.09 -9.28 -1.97
C ALA A 44 3.53 -9.80 -1.86
N VAL A 45 4.24 -9.48 -0.77
CA VAL A 45 5.63 -9.92 -0.57
C VAL A 45 5.73 -11.43 -0.40
N THR A 46 4.76 -12.07 0.27
CA THR A 46 4.73 -13.54 0.43
C THR A 46 4.48 -14.26 -0.90
N ARG A 47 3.76 -13.64 -1.84
CA ARG A 47 3.44 -14.22 -3.15
C ARG A 47 4.42 -13.85 -4.25
N SER A 48 5.27 -12.85 -4.02
CA SER A 48 6.28 -12.38 -4.97
C SER A 48 7.53 -13.25 -4.90
N ALA A 49 8.27 -13.32 -6.01
CA ALA A 49 9.57 -13.98 -6.05
C ALA A 49 10.69 -13.09 -5.47
N MET A 50 10.43 -11.81 -5.19
CA MET A 50 11.41 -10.79 -4.78
C MET A 50 12.31 -11.28 -3.63
N HIS A 51 11.72 -11.80 -2.54
CA HIS A 51 12.52 -12.22 -1.38
C HIS A 51 13.52 -13.33 -1.72
N LEU A 52 13.04 -14.35 -2.46
CA LEU A 52 13.88 -15.49 -2.86
C LEU A 52 14.96 -15.05 -3.86
N ARG A 53 14.61 -14.17 -4.80
CA ARG A 53 15.54 -13.60 -5.78
C ARG A 53 16.64 -12.78 -5.11
N TRP A 54 16.30 -11.97 -4.11
CA TRP A 54 17.28 -11.23 -3.32
C TRP A 54 18.22 -12.13 -2.53
N MET A 55 17.66 -13.17 -1.89
CA MET A 55 18.48 -14.13 -1.15
C MET A 55 19.42 -14.88 -2.10
N ASP A 56 18.95 -15.36 -3.25
CA ASP A 56 19.80 -16.02 -4.26
C ASP A 56 20.88 -15.08 -4.79
N ALA A 57 20.50 -13.85 -5.14
CA ALA A 57 21.41 -12.83 -5.67
C ALA A 57 22.53 -12.42 -4.72
N SER A 58 22.32 -12.56 -3.41
CA SER A 58 23.22 -12.07 -2.36
C SER A 58 23.83 -13.18 -1.52
N GLU A 59 23.75 -14.44 -1.96
CA GLU A 59 24.25 -15.60 -1.19
C GLU A 59 23.65 -15.69 0.22
N LEU A 60 22.35 -15.41 0.31
CA LEU A 60 21.53 -15.40 1.53
C LEU A 60 21.85 -14.27 2.51
N GLU A 61 22.70 -13.30 2.16
CA GLU A 61 23.01 -12.17 3.03
C GLU A 61 21.90 -11.10 3.04
N ARG A 62 21.21 -10.93 1.91
CA ARG A 62 20.14 -9.94 1.74
C ARG A 62 18.78 -10.58 1.50
N GLY A 63 17.76 -10.00 2.11
CA GLY A 63 16.36 -10.39 1.97
C GLY A 63 15.44 -9.36 2.62
N LEU A 64 14.14 -9.65 2.67
CA LEU A 64 13.15 -8.73 3.25
C LEU A 64 13.36 -8.50 4.76
N PHE A 65 14.12 -9.38 5.43
CA PHE A 65 14.42 -9.28 6.85
C PHE A 65 15.82 -8.77 7.15
N SER A 66 16.60 -8.43 6.12
CA SER A 66 17.92 -7.84 6.33
C SER A 66 17.78 -6.44 6.88
N ASP A 67 18.54 -6.16 7.94
CA ASP A 67 18.57 -4.85 8.55
C ASP A 67 19.26 -3.85 7.63
N LEU A 68 18.59 -2.72 7.40
CA LEU A 68 19.15 -1.59 6.66
C LEU A 68 19.20 -0.38 7.57
N ARG A 69 20.27 0.40 7.44
CA ARG A 69 20.55 1.58 8.25
C ARG A 69 20.42 2.85 7.42
N VAL A 70 19.90 3.88 8.05
CA VAL A 70 19.84 5.24 7.51
C VAL A 70 20.47 6.16 8.55
N ASP A 71 21.46 6.96 8.11
CA ASP A 71 22.02 8.04 8.91
C ASP A 71 21.22 9.32 8.66
N PRO A 72 20.41 9.79 9.63
CA PRO A 72 19.58 10.98 9.48
C PRO A 72 20.36 12.27 9.22
N ASP A 73 21.65 12.33 9.59
CA ASP A 73 22.48 13.52 9.41
C ASP A 73 23.09 13.58 7.99
N SER A 74 23.12 12.45 7.28
CA SER A 74 23.51 12.39 5.87
C SER A 74 22.37 12.71 4.90
N LEU A 75 21.11 12.68 5.38
CA LEU A 75 19.93 12.94 4.56
C LEU A 75 19.78 14.43 4.21
N ALA A 76 19.23 14.70 3.02
CA ALA A 76 18.80 16.05 2.69
C ALA A 76 17.70 16.52 3.68
N PRO A 77 17.61 17.81 4.03
CA PRO A 77 16.65 18.31 5.02
C PRO A 77 15.19 17.92 4.74
N GLU A 78 14.79 17.90 3.46
CA GLU A 78 13.44 17.52 3.03
C GLU A 78 13.17 16.02 3.22
N GLN A 79 14.12 15.16 2.86
CA GLN A 79 14.05 13.71 3.08
C GLN A 79 13.98 13.38 4.58
N ARG A 80 14.86 13.99 5.39
CA ARG A 80 14.86 13.83 6.85
C ARG A 80 13.51 14.22 7.44
N ARG A 81 12.94 15.36 7.01
CA ARG A 81 11.63 15.83 7.47
C ARG A 81 10.51 14.87 7.09
N LEU A 82 10.50 14.38 5.85
CA LEU A 82 9.52 13.42 5.35
C LEU A 82 9.55 12.13 6.17
N LEU A 83 10.72 11.51 6.32
CA LEU A 83 10.88 10.28 7.10
C LEU A 83 10.52 10.50 8.57
N ALA A 84 10.97 11.58 9.20
CA ALA A 84 10.61 11.88 10.58
C ALA A 84 9.11 12.12 10.79
N LEU A 85 8.40 12.62 9.79
CA LEU A 85 6.94 12.73 9.83
C LEU A 85 6.29 11.35 9.72
N ALA A 86 6.67 10.56 8.72
CA ALA A 86 6.16 9.21 8.50
C ALA A 86 6.39 8.31 9.72
N LEU A 87 7.58 8.34 10.31
CA LEU A 87 7.94 7.59 11.52
C LEU A 87 7.08 7.95 12.73
N ARG A 88 6.73 9.23 12.88
CA ARG A 88 5.83 9.68 13.96
C ARG A 88 4.39 9.26 13.73
N GLN A 89 3.95 9.20 12.47
CA GLN A 89 2.59 8.82 12.08
C GLN A 89 2.40 7.30 12.03
N ALA A 90 3.48 6.53 11.83
CA ALA A 90 3.43 5.07 11.83
C ALA A 90 2.95 4.53 13.20
N HIS A 91 1.84 3.79 13.15
CA HIS A 91 1.35 3.05 14.31
C HIS A 91 2.38 2.00 14.74
N VAL A 92 2.51 1.76 16.05
CA VAL A 92 3.51 0.85 16.62
C VAL A 92 3.44 -0.55 16.01
N ASP A 93 2.23 -1.04 15.77
CA ASP A 93 2.00 -2.40 15.29
C ASP A 93 2.36 -2.60 13.81
N VAL A 94 2.54 -1.52 13.04
CA VAL A 94 2.94 -1.63 11.62
C VAL A 94 4.30 -2.32 11.52
N GLY A 95 5.18 -2.14 12.49
CA GLY A 95 6.57 -2.60 12.39
C GLY A 95 7.37 -1.77 11.37
N ALA A 96 7.03 -0.48 11.25
CA ALA A 96 7.74 0.55 10.48
C ALA A 96 8.51 1.53 11.38
N ARG A 97 8.62 1.23 12.68
CA ARG A 97 9.41 2.02 13.63
C ARG A 97 10.81 1.44 13.72
N PRO A 98 11.85 2.21 13.41
CA PRO A 98 13.23 1.75 13.48
C PRO A 98 13.68 1.63 14.93
N LEU A 99 14.66 0.76 15.12
CA LEU A 99 15.55 0.79 16.26
C LEU A 99 16.55 1.94 16.08
N GLY A 100 16.96 2.57 17.18
CA GLY A 100 17.90 3.70 17.13
C GLY A 100 17.32 4.99 16.54
N GLY A 101 18.15 6.04 16.49
CA GLY A 101 17.81 7.36 15.97
C GLY A 101 17.63 8.47 17.00
N PRO A 102 17.57 9.74 16.54
CA PRO A 102 17.52 10.89 17.43
C PRO A 102 16.35 10.81 18.43
N GLY A 103 16.69 10.64 19.71
CA GLY A 103 15.75 10.60 20.82
C GLY A 103 15.03 9.26 21.05
N SER A 104 15.32 8.20 20.29
CA SER A 104 14.72 6.87 20.51
C SER A 104 15.53 6.02 21.51
N CYS A 105 16.83 6.26 21.62
CA CYS A 105 17.65 5.58 22.61
C CYS A 105 17.51 6.24 24.00
N PRO A 106 17.39 5.44 25.07
CA PRO A 106 17.43 5.95 26.43
C PRO A 106 18.72 6.74 26.69
N ARG A 107 18.65 7.70 27.62
CA ARG A 107 19.84 8.44 28.08
C ARG A 107 20.90 7.46 28.59
N ALA A 108 22.16 7.90 28.58
CA ALA A 108 23.31 7.06 28.96
C ALA A 108 23.23 6.49 30.39
N ASP A 109 22.44 7.12 31.25
CA ASP A 109 22.18 6.74 32.64
C ASP A 109 20.98 5.78 32.81
N ALA A 110 20.25 5.46 31.74
CA ALA A 110 19.15 4.50 31.79
C ALA A 110 19.66 3.06 32.04
N PRO A 111 18.83 2.19 32.66
CA PRO A 111 19.22 0.81 32.96
C PRO A 111 19.77 0.07 31.73
N PRO A 112 20.84 -0.75 31.86
CA PRO A 112 21.46 -1.44 30.72
C PRO A 112 20.49 -2.25 29.86
N GLU A 113 19.43 -2.77 30.47
CA GLU A 113 18.38 -3.55 29.80
C GLU A 113 17.58 -2.71 28.80
N THR A 114 17.41 -1.42 29.09
CA THR A 114 16.76 -0.45 28.17
C THR A 114 17.68 -0.01 27.04
N GLN A 115 19.01 -0.09 27.24
CA GLN A 115 19.99 0.25 26.21
C GLN A 115 20.20 -0.87 25.18
N ARG A 116 19.78 -2.12 25.48
CA ARG A 116 19.95 -3.28 24.57
C ARG A 116 19.23 -3.13 23.22
N PHE A 117 18.22 -2.27 23.13
CA PHE A 117 17.48 -2.01 21.90
C PHE A 117 18.03 -0.82 21.10
N CYS A 118 19.11 -0.20 21.58
CA CYS A 118 19.81 0.87 20.88
C CYS A 118 20.95 0.25 20.06
N VAL A 119 20.86 0.28 18.73
CA VAL A 119 21.92 -0.27 17.87
C VAL A 119 23.07 0.73 17.72
N ASP A 120 22.73 1.98 17.41
CA ASP A 120 23.58 3.16 17.47
C ASP A 120 22.65 4.37 17.72
N ARG A 121 23.05 5.32 18.56
CA ARG A 121 22.13 6.35 19.11
C ARG A 121 21.47 7.20 18.03
N ASP A 122 22.17 7.45 16.94
CA ASP A 122 21.73 8.42 15.93
C ASP A 122 21.27 7.75 14.63
N LEU A 123 21.52 6.45 14.41
CA LEU A 123 21.12 5.73 13.20
C LEU A 123 19.70 5.16 13.30
N TRP A 124 18.93 5.26 12.22
CA TRP A 124 17.66 4.51 12.08
C TRP A 124 17.94 3.14 11.47
N GLN A 125 17.62 2.07 12.17
CA GLN A 125 17.74 0.70 11.68
C GLN A 125 16.40 -0.04 11.68
N GLN A 126 16.04 -0.63 10.55
CA GLN A 126 14.90 -1.56 10.45
C GLN A 126 15.11 -2.54 9.28
N PRO A 127 14.40 -3.68 9.26
CA PRO A 127 14.47 -4.59 8.13
C PRO A 127 14.02 -3.91 6.84
N ALA A 128 14.46 -4.44 5.68
CA ALA A 128 14.01 -4.01 4.36
C ALA A 128 12.47 -3.97 4.25
N LEU A 129 11.77 -4.96 4.82
CA LEU A 129 10.31 -4.96 4.93
C LEU A 129 9.81 -3.78 5.76
N GLY A 130 10.48 -3.41 6.85
CA GLY A 130 10.13 -2.23 7.67
C GLY A 130 10.20 -0.92 6.87
N TRP A 131 11.21 -0.77 5.99
CA TRP A 131 11.31 0.39 5.09
C TRP A 131 10.21 0.41 4.03
N LEU A 132 9.84 -0.74 3.44
CA LEU A 132 8.67 -0.85 2.56
C LEU A 132 7.38 -0.43 3.27
N ARG A 133 7.18 -0.94 4.50
CA ARG A 133 6.01 -0.58 5.33
C ARG A 133 5.97 0.91 5.66
N LEU A 134 7.13 1.50 5.96
CA LEU A 134 7.24 2.95 6.20
C LEU A 134 6.89 3.75 4.96
N GLY A 135 7.29 3.30 3.77
CA GLY A 135 6.91 3.91 2.49
C GLY A 135 5.40 4.05 2.30
N MET A 136 4.65 3.02 2.68
CA MET A 136 3.18 3.04 2.62
C MET A 136 2.56 4.14 3.49
N VAL A 137 3.18 4.40 4.65
CA VAL A 137 2.75 5.47 5.57
C VAL A 137 3.25 6.83 5.05
N ALA A 138 4.49 6.90 4.58
CA ALA A 138 5.13 8.11 4.09
C ALA A 138 4.34 8.73 2.92
N GLU A 139 3.73 7.89 2.07
CA GLU A 139 2.97 8.38 0.93
C GLU A 139 1.74 9.21 1.31
N VAL A 140 1.19 9.01 2.50
CA VAL A 140 0.07 9.82 3.01
C VAL A 140 0.49 10.83 4.08
N SER A 141 1.81 11.03 4.21
CA SER A 141 2.46 11.85 5.24
C SER A 141 3.29 12.96 4.57
N PRO A 142 2.82 14.23 4.52
CA PRO A 142 1.61 14.77 5.12
C PRO A 142 0.34 14.45 4.32
N PRO A 143 -0.86 14.66 4.90
CA PRO A 143 -2.14 14.35 4.25
C PRO A 143 -2.40 15.07 2.92
N SER A 144 -1.65 16.10 2.56
CA SER A 144 -1.76 16.76 1.25
C SER A 144 -1.40 15.84 0.08
N ARG A 145 -0.63 14.78 0.32
CA ARG A 145 -0.18 13.83 -0.71
C ARG A 145 -1.31 12.98 -1.31
N HIS A 146 -2.41 12.75 -0.59
CA HIS A 146 -3.56 11.99 -1.10
C HIS A 146 -4.12 12.51 -2.43
N LEU A 147 -3.89 13.77 -2.79
CA LEU A 147 -4.46 14.35 -4.02
C LEU A 147 -3.92 13.73 -5.31
N HIS A 148 -2.72 13.16 -5.32
CA HIS A 148 -2.21 12.47 -6.52
C HIS A 148 -2.57 10.98 -6.55
N HIS A 149 -3.44 10.50 -5.66
CA HIS A 149 -3.88 9.09 -5.65
C HIS A 149 -5.05 8.85 -6.62
N PHE A 150 -5.56 9.91 -7.25
CA PHE A 150 -6.69 9.87 -8.15
C PHE A 150 -6.25 9.86 -9.62
N VAL A 151 -7.08 9.26 -10.47
CA VAL A 151 -7.04 9.44 -11.92
C VAL A 151 -8.29 10.18 -12.39
N ASP A 152 -8.24 10.74 -13.59
CA ASP A 152 -9.42 11.37 -14.17
C ASP A 152 -10.43 10.31 -14.62
N ARG A 153 -11.72 10.57 -14.37
CA ARG A 153 -12.81 9.65 -14.70
C ARG A 153 -12.92 9.37 -16.19
N GLU A 154 -12.82 10.41 -17.00
CA GLU A 154 -13.12 10.35 -18.44
C GLU A 154 -11.86 10.04 -19.25
N SER A 155 -10.71 10.56 -18.81
CA SER A 155 -9.40 10.28 -19.40
C SER A 155 -8.40 9.81 -18.34
N PRO A 156 -8.42 8.53 -17.93
CA PRO A 156 -7.50 8.01 -16.91
C PRO A 156 -6.01 8.27 -17.17
N GLU A 157 -5.61 8.42 -18.43
CA GLU A 157 -4.24 8.77 -18.85
C GLU A 157 -3.87 10.25 -18.65
N ALA A 158 -4.83 11.12 -18.32
CA ALA A 158 -4.59 12.53 -18.15
C ALA A 158 -3.63 12.80 -16.99
N LEU A 159 -2.71 13.75 -17.18
CA LEU A 159 -1.75 14.18 -16.16
C LEU A 159 -2.39 14.99 -15.04
N ARG A 160 -3.65 15.40 -15.22
CA ARG A 160 -4.43 16.09 -14.21
C ARG A 160 -5.79 15.44 -14.15
N TRP A 161 -6.36 15.41 -12.97
CA TRP A 161 -7.74 14.97 -12.76
C TRP A 161 -8.56 16.13 -12.21
N SER A 162 -9.86 16.05 -12.40
CA SER A 162 -10.82 16.97 -11.81
C SER A 162 -11.96 16.21 -11.14
N ASP A 163 -12.47 16.76 -10.04
CA ASP A 163 -13.65 16.21 -9.39
C ASP A 163 -14.91 16.65 -10.16
N PRO A 164 -15.79 15.73 -10.59
CA PRO A 164 -16.94 16.06 -11.41
C PRO A 164 -18.11 16.67 -10.61
N GLU A 165 -18.15 16.52 -9.30
CA GLU A 165 -19.34 16.85 -8.50
C GLU A 165 -19.27 18.22 -7.82
N LEU A 166 -18.13 18.54 -7.20
CA LEU A 166 -18.03 19.73 -6.35
C LEU A 166 -17.18 20.83 -6.98
N PRO A 167 -17.60 22.11 -6.86
CA PRO A 167 -16.76 23.22 -7.23
C PRO A 167 -15.42 23.18 -6.49
N ALA A 168 -14.34 23.51 -7.20
CA ALA A 168 -12.98 23.65 -6.69
C ALA A 168 -12.85 24.40 -5.35
N SER A 169 -13.69 25.42 -5.11
CA SER A 169 -13.70 26.17 -3.85
C SER A 169 -14.20 25.35 -2.66
N THR A 170 -15.17 24.47 -2.88
CA THR A 170 -15.74 23.62 -1.84
C THR A 170 -14.76 22.52 -1.45
N LEU A 171 -14.16 21.86 -2.44
CA LEU A 171 -13.16 20.81 -2.18
C LEU A 171 -11.94 21.36 -1.46
N ARG A 172 -11.45 22.55 -1.85
CA ARG A 172 -10.41 23.27 -1.09
C ARG A 172 -10.76 23.46 0.38
N ALA A 173 -11.97 23.95 0.65
CA ALA A 173 -12.40 24.19 2.02
C ALA A 173 -12.54 22.88 2.81
N ARG A 174 -12.88 21.77 2.15
CA ARG A 174 -12.93 20.44 2.78
C ARG A 174 -11.53 19.90 3.04
N GLN A 175 -10.65 19.92 2.05
CA GLN A 175 -9.26 19.49 2.18
C GLN A 175 -8.51 20.28 3.25
N ALA A 176 -8.65 21.61 3.28
CA ALA A 176 -7.95 22.41 4.27
C ALA A 176 -8.40 22.10 5.71
N ARG A 177 -9.69 21.78 5.90
CA ARG A 177 -10.22 21.30 7.18
C ARG A 177 -9.74 19.90 7.53
N SER A 178 -9.68 19.00 6.54
CA SER A 178 -9.22 17.62 6.70
C SER A 178 -7.74 17.53 7.05
N ASN A 179 -6.92 18.39 6.46
CA ASN A 179 -5.46 18.31 6.52
C ASN A 179 -4.84 19.25 7.56
N GLY A 180 -5.66 19.97 8.34
CA GLY A 180 -5.18 20.97 9.30
C GLY A 180 -4.40 22.13 8.65
N GLU A 181 -4.62 22.38 7.36
CA GLU A 181 -3.93 23.42 6.60
C GLU A 181 -4.34 24.82 7.08
N PRO A 182 -3.41 25.80 7.12
CA PRO A 182 -3.74 27.16 7.48
C PRO A 182 -4.82 27.74 6.55
N ALA A 183 -5.82 28.42 7.11
CA ALA A 183 -6.88 29.07 6.32
C ALA A 183 -6.32 30.03 5.25
N ALA A 184 -5.12 30.58 5.45
CA ALA A 184 -4.40 31.38 4.46
C ALA A 184 -4.22 30.66 3.11
N GLY A 185 -3.93 29.34 3.11
CA GLY A 185 -3.76 28.53 1.90
C GLY A 185 -5.02 28.39 1.05
N ILE A 186 -6.21 28.51 1.68
CA ILE A 186 -7.50 28.53 1.00
C ILE A 186 -7.64 29.82 0.17
N PHE A 187 -7.24 30.95 0.74
CA PHE A 187 -7.35 32.27 0.11
C PHE A 187 -6.30 32.50 -0.99
N THR A 188 -5.08 31.99 -0.81
CA THR A 188 -3.98 32.11 -1.78
C THR A 188 -4.08 31.11 -2.94
N ARG A 189 -5.00 30.14 -2.88
CA ARG A 189 -5.16 29.05 -3.86
C ARG A 189 -3.94 28.14 -3.97
N THR A 190 -3.11 28.06 -2.94
CA THR A 190 -1.87 27.27 -2.94
C THR A 190 -2.07 25.79 -2.63
N ASN A 191 -3.26 25.40 -2.14
CA ASN A 191 -3.46 24.05 -1.57
C ASN A 191 -4.07 23.03 -2.56
N PHE A 192 -5.10 23.41 -3.32
CA PHE A 192 -5.74 22.58 -4.37
C PHE A 192 -6.62 23.48 -5.24
N SER A 193 -6.70 23.31 -6.56
CA SER A 193 -7.55 24.18 -7.40
C SER A 193 -8.84 23.51 -7.88
N GLY A 194 -9.25 22.38 -7.28
CA GLY A 194 -10.25 21.47 -7.87
C GLY A 194 -9.70 20.54 -8.94
N GLU A 195 -8.41 20.69 -9.23
CA GLU A 195 -7.61 19.85 -10.10
C GLU A 195 -6.28 19.62 -9.40
N ALA A 196 -5.71 18.43 -9.50
CA ALA A 196 -4.37 18.10 -9.03
C ALA A 196 -3.63 17.26 -10.07
N ALA A 197 -2.34 17.06 -9.86
CA ALA A 197 -1.61 16.02 -10.58
C ALA A 197 -2.32 14.68 -10.34
N SER A 198 -2.52 13.90 -11.39
CA SER A 198 -3.05 12.54 -11.27
C SER A 198 -1.98 11.57 -10.79
N ALA A 199 -2.39 10.37 -10.42
CA ALA A 199 -1.48 9.26 -10.18
C ALA A 199 -0.57 9.01 -11.38
N ILE A 200 -1.09 9.19 -12.61
CA ILE A 200 -0.30 9.06 -13.85
C ILE A 200 0.81 10.12 -13.92
N ALA A 201 0.50 11.38 -13.57
CA ALA A 201 1.54 12.41 -13.54
C ALA A 201 2.59 12.16 -12.45
N TRP A 202 2.16 11.68 -11.29
CA TRP A 202 3.06 11.35 -10.19
C TRP A 202 4.06 10.24 -10.54
N LEU A 203 3.67 9.24 -11.35
CA LEU A 203 4.59 8.19 -11.82
C LEU A 203 5.81 8.73 -12.58
N GLY A 204 5.70 9.91 -13.18
CA GLY A 204 6.78 10.61 -13.88
C GLY A 204 7.34 11.83 -13.16
N ASP A 205 6.92 12.11 -11.92
CA ASP A 205 7.37 13.31 -11.21
C ASP A 205 8.81 13.12 -10.75
N THR A 206 9.70 13.98 -11.25
CA THR A 206 11.13 13.96 -10.90
C THR A 206 11.45 14.76 -9.64
N LYS A 207 10.50 15.51 -9.11
CA LYS A 207 10.68 16.39 -7.94
C LYS A 207 10.13 15.78 -6.66
N ASP A 208 9.15 14.88 -6.75
CA ASP A 208 8.62 14.19 -5.58
C ASP A 208 9.62 13.12 -5.10
N LEU A 209 9.95 13.17 -3.81
CA LEU A 209 10.96 12.30 -3.19
C LEU A 209 10.56 10.82 -3.17
N LEU A 210 9.27 10.50 -3.27
CA LEU A 210 8.75 9.13 -3.25
C LEU A 210 8.31 8.63 -4.62
N ALA A 211 8.29 9.51 -5.63
CA ALA A 211 7.93 9.12 -6.98
C ALA A 211 8.94 8.14 -7.61
N PRO A 212 8.54 7.35 -8.61
CA PRO A 212 9.39 6.34 -9.23
C PRO A 212 10.76 6.84 -9.72
N PRO A 213 10.90 8.03 -10.35
CA PRO A 213 12.22 8.50 -10.78
C PRO A 213 13.25 8.61 -9.65
N GLN A 214 12.86 9.14 -8.48
CA GLN A 214 13.75 9.20 -7.30
C GLN A 214 14.00 7.82 -6.71
N THR A 215 12.98 6.96 -6.71
CA THR A 215 13.09 5.56 -6.27
C THR A 215 14.13 4.80 -7.09
N PHE A 216 14.11 4.94 -8.42
CA PHE A 216 15.05 4.27 -9.32
C PHE A 216 16.48 4.80 -9.17
N ALA A 217 16.65 6.11 -8.96
CA ALA A 217 17.96 6.67 -8.65
C ALA A 217 18.54 6.09 -7.35
N HIS A 218 17.71 5.90 -6.33
CA HIS A 218 18.12 5.23 -5.09
C HIS A 218 18.41 3.74 -5.28
N LEU A 219 17.66 3.02 -6.11
CA LEU A 219 17.97 1.61 -6.44
C LEU A 219 19.32 1.46 -7.16
N GLU A 220 19.64 2.37 -8.07
CA GLU A 220 20.95 2.36 -8.73
C GLU A 220 22.09 2.60 -7.73
N LEU A 221 21.95 3.59 -6.84
CA LEU A 221 22.94 3.87 -5.80
C LEU A 221 23.03 2.75 -4.76
N ALA A 222 21.92 2.07 -4.44
CA ALA A 222 21.91 0.91 -3.55
C ALA A 222 22.80 -0.25 -4.05
N SER A 223 23.07 -0.32 -5.36
CA SER A 223 23.96 -1.30 -5.97
C SER A 223 25.32 -0.76 -6.39
N THR A 224 25.50 0.55 -6.50
CA THR A 224 26.73 1.14 -7.05
C THR A 224 27.53 1.97 -6.05
N ALA A 225 26.96 2.37 -4.91
CA ALA A 225 27.67 3.17 -3.93
C ALA A 225 28.91 2.43 -3.36
N PRO A 226 30.03 3.14 -3.12
CA PRO A 226 31.29 2.53 -2.68
C PRO A 226 31.17 1.76 -1.36
N SER A 227 30.60 2.38 -0.33
CA SER A 227 30.53 1.78 1.01
C SER A 227 29.23 1.01 1.24
N GLN A 228 29.26 0.02 2.14
CA GLN A 228 28.05 -0.72 2.50
C GLN A 228 27.00 0.18 3.16
N ASP A 229 27.41 1.10 4.04
CA ASP A 229 26.49 2.01 4.73
C ASP A 229 25.73 2.92 3.75
N GLU A 230 26.42 3.48 2.74
CA GLU A 230 25.76 4.27 1.68
C GLU A 230 24.79 3.41 0.86
N ARG A 231 25.16 2.17 0.53
CA ARG A 231 24.28 1.24 -0.20
C ARG A 231 23.03 0.90 0.61
N ASP A 232 23.18 0.61 1.89
CA ASP A 232 22.07 0.26 2.78
C ASP A 232 21.12 1.44 2.97
N GLN A 233 21.65 2.65 3.11
CA GLN A 233 20.85 3.87 3.16
C GLN A 233 20.06 4.10 1.87
N HIS A 234 20.70 3.98 0.71
CA HIS A 234 20.01 4.14 -0.56
C HIS A 234 18.99 3.03 -0.81
N LEU A 235 19.26 1.80 -0.39
CA LEU A 235 18.28 0.72 -0.46
C LEU A 235 17.07 1.00 0.43
N ALA A 236 17.29 1.50 1.66
CA ALA A 236 16.22 1.91 2.55
C ALA A 236 15.33 3.01 1.93
N LEU A 237 15.95 4.06 1.35
CA LEU A 237 15.22 5.15 0.68
C LEU A 237 14.46 4.66 -0.56
N ALA A 238 15.07 3.78 -1.36
CA ALA A 238 14.39 3.13 -2.48
C ALA A 238 13.17 2.32 -2.01
N LEU A 239 13.29 1.57 -0.92
CA LEU A 239 12.19 0.77 -0.38
C LEU A 239 11.06 1.63 0.19
N VAL A 240 11.36 2.81 0.76
CA VAL A 240 10.33 3.80 1.10
C VAL A 240 9.59 4.26 -0.16
N GLY A 241 10.31 4.54 -1.26
CA GLY A 241 9.70 4.89 -2.54
C GLY A 241 8.86 3.76 -3.17
N VAL A 242 9.33 2.50 -3.09
CA VAL A 242 8.55 1.34 -3.56
C VAL A 242 7.30 1.12 -2.71
N GLY A 243 7.41 1.27 -1.38
CA GLY A 243 6.25 1.27 -0.49
C GLY A 243 5.23 2.33 -0.90
N ALA A 244 5.68 3.56 -1.16
CA ALA A 244 4.80 4.62 -1.64
C ALA A 244 4.12 4.30 -2.99
N LEU A 245 4.86 3.74 -3.95
CA LEU A 245 4.29 3.31 -5.23
C LEU A 245 3.23 2.22 -5.08
N LEU A 246 3.46 1.24 -4.19
CA LEU A 246 2.46 0.23 -3.86
C LEU A 246 1.21 0.87 -3.24
N HIS A 247 1.34 1.94 -2.46
CA HIS A 247 0.22 2.62 -1.82
C HIS A 247 -0.70 3.18 -2.88
N VAL A 248 -0.13 3.98 -3.79
CA VAL A 248 -0.89 4.61 -4.88
C VAL A 248 -1.58 3.54 -5.74
N LEU A 249 -0.90 2.45 -6.09
CA LEU A 249 -1.52 1.37 -6.87
C LEU A 249 -2.67 0.67 -6.12
N GLN A 250 -2.51 0.44 -4.81
CA GLN A 250 -3.58 -0.14 -3.99
C GLN A 250 -4.76 0.81 -3.88
N ASP A 251 -4.53 2.11 -3.74
CA ASP A 251 -5.58 3.12 -3.74
C ASP A 251 -6.34 3.17 -5.07
N LEU A 252 -5.67 3.01 -6.20
CA LEU A 252 -6.33 2.92 -7.52
C LEU A 252 -7.21 1.66 -7.70
N THR A 253 -7.20 0.73 -6.75
CA THR A 253 -8.18 -0.37 -6.71
C THR A 253 -9.50 0.07 -6.09
N VAL A 254 -9.54 1.22 -5.39
CA VAL A 254 -10.73 1.78 -4.76
C VAL A 254 -11.51 2.60 -5.79
N PRO A 255 -12.82 2.37 -5.97
CA PRO A 255 -13.58 3.01 -7.06
C PRO A 255 -13.54 4.53 -7.03
N ALA A 256 -13.49 5.16 -5.85
CA ALA A 256 -13.44 6.60 -5.74
C ALA A 256 -12.12 7.19 -6.30
N HIS A 257 -10.97 6.58 -5.97
CA HIS A 257 -9.66 6.97 -6.50
C HIS A 257 -9.56 6.74 -8.00
N ALA A 258 -10.04 5.59 -8.46
CA ALA A 258 -10.07 5.21 -9.88
C ALA A 258 -11.01 6.08 -10.74
N ARG A 259 -11.91 6.85 -10.11
CA ARG A 259 -12.92 7.71 -10.78
C ARG A 259 -12.75 9.20 -10.49
N GLY A 260 -11.67 9.61 -9.81
CA GLY A 260 -11.48 11.03 -9.47
C GLY A 260 -12.53 11.59 -8.49
N ASP A 261 -13.14 10.73 -7.68
CA ASP A 261 -14.24 11.08 -6.76
C ASP A 261 -13.68 11.51 -5.39
N ALA A 262 -13.03 12.68 -5.38
CA ALA A 262 -12.54 13.26 -4.13
C ALA A 262 -13.66 13.82 -3.26
N THR A 263 -14.83 14.08 -3.83
CA THR A 263 -16.05 14.45 -3.12
C THR A 263 -16.46 13.36 -2.14
N ALA A 264 -16.47 12.10 -2.57
CA ALA A 264 -16.65 10.95 -1.69
C ALA A 264 -15.55 10.91 -0.63
N PHE A 265 -14.29 11.04 -1.06
CA PHE A 265 -13.13 10.94 -0.16
C PHE A 265 -13.16 11.95 1.00
N PHE A 266 -13.61 13.18 0.74
CA PHE A 266 -13.73 14.23 1.76
C PHE A 266 -15.13 14.31 2.41
N SER A 267 -15.97 13.29 2.22
CA SER A 267 -17.27 13.22 2.88
C SER A 267 -17.12 12.81 4.36
N PRO A 268 -18.01 13.28 5.25
CA PRO A 268 -17.92 12.95 6.67
C PRO A 268 -18.31 11.48 6.88
N LEU A 269 -17.49 10.75 7.62
CA LEU A 269 -17.81 9.39 8.07
C LEU A 269 -18.70 9.42 9.32
N SER A 270 -18.52 10.44 10.15
CA SER A 270 -19.35 10.68 11.34
C SER A 270 -19.58 12.18 11.58
N PRO A 271 -20.41 12.55 12.58
CA PRO A 271 -20.54 13.93 13.02
C PRO A 271 -19.26 14.53 13.63
N ALA A 272 -18.26 13.70 13.98
CA ALA A 272 -17.02 14.18 14.58
C ALA A 272 -16.23 15.08 13.60
N ALA A 273 -15.71 16.19 14.10
CA ALA A 273 -14.94 17.11 13.28
C ALA A 273 -13.63 16.46 12.85
N GLY A 274 -13.34 16.48 11.54
CA GLY A 274 -12.16 15.83 10.98
C GLY A 274 -12.38 14.40 10.50
N ASP A 275 -13.39 13.71 11.04
CA ASP A 275 -13.70 12.32 10.67
C ASP A 275 -14.33 12.26 9.28
N ARG A 276 -13.48 11.93 8.30
CA ARG A 276 -13.69 12.07 6.87
C ARG A 276 -13.06 10.84 6.22
N GLY A 277 -13.54 10.45 5.05
CA GLY A 277 -12.98 9.31 4.33
C GLY A 277 -14.03 8.59 3.51
N LEU A 278 -13.62 7.47 2.92
CA LEU A 278 -14.49 6.64 2.11
C LEU A 278 -15.12 5.53 2.97
N PRO A 279 -16.45 5.41 3.01
CA PRO A 279 -17.12 4.33 3.75
C PRO A 279 -16.67 2.92 3.36
N LEU A 280 -16.39 2.64 2.09
CA LEU A 280 -15.80 1.36 1.67
C LEU A 280 -14.48 1.07 2.39
N GLN A 281 -13.63 2.09 2.56
CA GLN A 281 -12.32 1.93 3.17
C GLN A 281 -12.45 1.68 4.67
N GLU A 282 -13.36 2.36 5.35
CA GLU A 282 -13.69 2.09 6.75
C GLU A 282 -14.30 0.71 6.94
N PHE A 283 -15.20 0.29 6.04
CA PHE A 283 -15.76 -1.06 6.04
C PHE A 283 -14.63 -2.10 5.95
N VAL A 284 -13.70 -1.93 5.01
CA VAL A 284 -12.57 -2.85 4.83
C VAL A 284 -11.62 -2.85 6.03
N ARG A 285 -11.33 -1.67 6.60
CA ARG A 285 -10.52 -1.52 7.82
C ARG A 285 -11.13 -2.29 8.98
N TYR A 286 -12.45 -2.19 9.16
CA TYR A 286 -13.17 -2.83 10.25
C TYR A 286 -13.35 -4.35 10.03
N GLU A 287 -13.77 -4.75 8.83
CA GLU A 287 -14.10 -6.15 8.52
C GLU A 287 -12.85 -7.03 8.36
N TYR A 288 -11.80 -6.50 7.74
CA TYR A 288 -10.62 -7.29 7.34
C TYR A 288 -9.33 -6.84 8.02
N GLY A 289 -9.21 -5.55 8.33
CA GLY A 289 -8.03 -4.97 8.94
C GLY A 289 -6.74 -5.37 8.21
N ARG A 290 -5.74 -5.84 8.96
CA ARG A 290 -4.47 -6.34 8.42
C ARG A 290 -4.43 -7.85 8.15
N ARG A 291 -5.13 -8.65 8.97
CA ARG A 291 -4.92 -10.11 9.04
C ARG A 291 -6.01 -10.92 8.37
N ASP A 292 -7.21 -10.38 8.27
CA ASP A 292 -8.40 -11.13 7.87
C ASP A 292 -8.80 -10.82 6.43
N LEU A 293 -7.83 -10.51 5.56
CA LEU A 293 -8.10 -10.24 4.15
C LEU A 293 -8.93 -11.40 3.54
N PRO A 294 -9.95 -11.10 2.71
CA PRO A 294 -10.71 -12.12 2.01
C PRO A 294 -9.76 -13.02 1.23
N GLY A 295 -10.17 -14.28 1.00
CA GLY A 295 -9.37 -15.25 0.27
C GLY A 295 -8.75 -14.61 -0.97
N LEU A 296 -7.45 -14.85 -1.18
CA LEU A 296 -6.64 -14.21 -2.22
C LEU A 296 -6.37 -15.18 -3.38
N PRO A 297 -7.39 -15.66 -4.10
CA PRO A 297 -7.14 -16.46 -5.29
C PRO A 297 -6.38 -15.58 -6.30
N PRO A 298 -5.48 -16.16 -7.10
CA PRO A 298 -4.90 -15.45 -8.23
C PRO A 298 -6.01 -14.85 -9.10
N LEU A 299 -5.76 -13.68 -9.69
CA LEU A 299 -6.67 -13.15 -10.70
C LEU A 299 -6.79 -14.17 -11.85
N PRO A 300 -7.94 -14.24 -12.54
CA PRO A 300 -8.06 -15.06 -13.75
C PRO A 300 -6.96 -14.68 -14.73
N SER A 301 -6.23 -15.68 -15.23
CA SER A 301 -5.08 -15.48 -16.12
C SER A 301 -3.91 -14.69 -15.52
N ALA A 302 -3.81 -14.62 -14.18
CA ALA A 302 -2.61 -14.13 -13.54
C ALA A 302 -1.41 -15.01 -13.94
N PRO A 303 -0.27 -14.41 -14.30
CA PRO A 303 0.94 -15.16 -14.58
C PRO A 303 1.47 -15.84 -13.30
N PRO A 304 2.34 -16.83 -13.42
CA PRO A 304 2.97 -17.46 -12.26
C PRO A 304 3.76 -16.44 -11.42
N THR A 305 4.05 -16.79 -10.16
CA THR A 305 4.94 -16.01 -9.29
C THR A 305 6.27 -15.71 -9.98
N GLY A 306 6.74 -14.47 -9.89
CA GLY A 306 7.96 -14.01 -10.54
C GLY A 306 7.75 -13.36 -11.91
N GLU A 307 6.56 -13.51 -12.51
CA GLU A 307 6.18 -12.83 -13.75
C GLU A 307 5.19 -11.69 -13.46
N PRO A 308 5.43 -10.47 -13.98
CA PRO A 308 4.52 -9.35 -13.79
C PRO A 308 3.32 -9.41 -14.76
N LEU A 309 2.17 -8.93 -14.30
CA LEU A 309 0.93 -8.70 -15.07
C LEU A 309 1.13 -7.72 -16.23
N ALA A 310 2.03 -6.76 -16.08
CA ALA A 310 2.36 -5.74 -17.08
C ALA A 310 3.85 -5.43 -17.07
N THR A 311 4.40 -4.98 -18.21
CA THR A 311 5.83 -4.69 -18.36
C THR A 311 6.19 -3.24 -18.02
N THR A 312 5.18 -2.41 -17.78
CA THR A 312 5.32 -0.98 -17.45
C THR A 312 4.56 -0.60 -16.18
N LEU A 313 4.96 0.50 -15.52
CA LEU A 313 4.19 1.03 -14.38
C LEU A 313 2.79 1.47 -14.82
N ILE A 314 2.69 2.16 -15.96
CA ILE A 314 1.40 2.62 -16.50
C ILE A 314 0.52 1.44 -16.94
N GLY A 315 1.11 0.34 -17.41
CA GLY A 315 0.39 -0.89 -17.76
C GLY A 315 -0.25 -1.58 -16.54
N HIS A 316 0.34 -1.46 -15.35
CA HIS A 316 -0.32 -1.90 -14.11
C HIS A 316 -1.58 -1.06 -13.80
N VAL A 317 -1.55 0.23 -14.15
CA VAL A 317 -2.65 1.16 -13.91
C VAL A 317 -3.76 1.03 -14.96
N LEU A 318 -3.40 1.13 -16.24
CA LEU A 318 -4.32 1.26 -17.38
C LEU A 318 -4.53 -0.05 -18.17
N GLY A 319 -3.71 -1.07 -17.90
CA GLY A 319 -3.75 -2.36 -18.57
C GLY A 319 -2.68 -2.53 -19.64
N GLU A 320 -2.37 -3.79 -19.96
CA GLU A 320 -1.42 -4.19 -20.98
C GLU A 320 -1.75 -5.60 -21.48
N GLY A 321 -1.82 -5.79 -22.80
CA GLY A 321 -2.17 -7.10 -23.39
C GLY A 321 -3.55 -7.59 -22.92
N SER A 322 -3.59 -8.75 -22.24
CA SER A 322 -4.82 -9.31 -21.67
C SER A 322 -5.15 -8.80 -20.27
N TYR A 323 -4.23 -8.10 -19.61
CA TYR A 323 -4.47 -7.49 -18.31
C TYR A 323 -5.20 -6.16 -18.49
N VAL A 324 -6.35 -6.01 -17.83
CA VAL A 324 -7.26 -4.87 -18.05
C VAL A 324 -6.85 -3.57 -17.34
N GLY A 325 -5.88 -3.63 -16.42
CA GLY A 325 -5.50 -2.49 -15.58
C GLY A 325 -6.37 -2.33 -14.35
N VAL A 326 -5.76 -1.88 -13.25
CA VAL A 326 -6.45 -1.75 -11.96
C VAL A 326 -7.53 -0.67 -11.98
N VAL A 327 -7.31 0.43 -12.73
CA VAL A 327 -8.29 1.51 -12.87
C VAL A 327 -9.52 1.02 -13.61
N SER A 328 -9.36 0.33 -14.74
CA SER A 328 -10.49 -0.23 -15.49
C SER A 328 -11.25 -1.27 -14.65
N LEU A 329 -10.52 -2.13 -13.92
CA LEU A 329 -11.12 -3.12 -13.04
C LEU A 329 -12.00 -2.47 -11.97
N SER A 330 -11.55 -1.37 -11.38
CA SER A 330 -12.25 -0.68 -10.30
C SER A 330 -13.34 0.26 -10.83
N ALA A 331 -12.95 1.26 -11.62
CA ALA A 331 -13.82 2.34 -12.09
C ALA A 331 -14.95 1.87 -12.99
N ARG A 332 -14.73 0.85 -13.85
CA ARG A 332 -15.74 0.40 -14.81
C ARG A 332 -16.67 -0.68 -14.24
N ARG A 333 -16.42 -1.19 -13.02
CA ARG A 333 -17.24 -2.28 -12.46
C ARG A 333 -18.00 -1.93 -11.20
N TYR A 334 -17.56 -0.90 -10.51
CA TYR A 334 -18.12 -0.52 -9.21
C TYR A 334 -18.38 0.97 -9.16
N PHE A 335 -19.45 1.32 -8.43
CA PHE A 335 -19.70 2.69 -8.05
C PHE A 335 -18.86 3.05 -6.80
N SER A 336 -18.39 4.28 -6.76
CA SER A 336 -18.11 5.06 -5.54
C SER A 336 -19.36 5.81 -5.06
N GLU A 337 -19.29 6.36 -3.84
CA GLU A 337 -20.38 7.06 -3.16
C GLU A 337 -20.98 8.21 -3.99
N SER A 338 -20.15 8.93 -4.76
CA SER A 338 -20.59 10.03 -5.62
C SER A 338 -20.62 9.66 -7.11
N SER A 339 -20.69 8.36 -7.40
CA SER A 339 -20.95 7.87 -8.76
C SER A 339 -22.21 7.03 -8.89
N VAL A 340 -22.91 6.78 -7.79
CA VAL A 340 -24.26 6.19 -7.84
C VAL A 340 -25.21 7.15 -8.58
N PRO A 341 -26.18 6.64 -9.37
CA PRO A 341 -27.10 7.50 -10.11
C PRO A 341 -27.89 8.45 -9.20
N ALA A 342 -28.22 9.65 -9.70
CA ALA A 342 -29.05 10.58 -8.93
C ALA A 342 -30.46 10.01 -8.67
N PRO A 343 -31.13 10.38 -7.56
CA PRO A 343 -32.49 9.92 -7.26
C PRO A 343 -33.51 10.24 -8.37
N ARG A 344 -34.40 9.30 -8.70
CA ARG A 344 -35.36 9.43 -9.80
C ARG A 344 -36.76 8.94 -9.45
N PHE A 345 -37.78 9.57 -10.01
CA PHE A 345 -39.13 9.00 -10.03
C PHE A 345 -39.18 7.86 -11.05
N LEU A 346 -39.52 6.66 -10.60
CA LEU A 346 -39.71 5.50 -11.46
C LEU A 346 -41.19 5.11 -11.44
N ASP A 347 -41.73 4.75 -12.61
CA ASP A 347 -43.09 4.25 -12.74
C ASP A 347 -43.15 2.79 -12.26
N ASP A 348 -44.07 2.49 -11.34
CA ASP A 348 -44.20 1.16 -10.72
C ASP A 348 -44.74 0.10 -11.69
N THR A 349 -45.22 0.52 -12.86
CA THR A 349 -45.64 -0.36 -13.96
C THR A 349 -44.48 -0.85 -14.83
N LEU A 350 -43.29 -0.24 -14.70
CA LEU A 350 -42.09 -0.70 -15.41
C LEU A 350 -41.70 -2.11 -14.95
N SER A 351 -41.20 -2.91 -15.88
CA SER A 351 -40.49 -4.13 -15.50
C SER A 351 -39.23 -3.80 -14.69
N ALA A 352 -38.74 -4.77 -13.92
CA ALA A 352 -37.52 -4.62 -13.11
C ALA A 352 -36.29 -4.16 -13.91
N SER A 353 -36.17 -4.60 -15.17
CA SER A 353 -35.07 -4.23 -16.06
C SER A 353 -35.24 -2.84 -16.67
N GLU A 354 -36.48 -2.46 -17.07
CA GLU A 354 -36.77 -1.10 -17.53
C GLU A 354 -36.56 -0.08 -16.41
N ALA A 355 -37.00 -0.38 -15.18
CA ALA A 355 -36.78 0.49 -14.02
C ALA A 355 -35.28 0.67 -13.71
N ALA A 356 -34.48 -0.41 -13.80
CA ALA A 356 -33.04 -0.34 -13.64
C ALA A 356 -32.38 0.53 -14.71
N SER A 357 -32.77 0.38 -15.98
CA SER A 357 -32.27 1.19 -17.09
C SER A 357 -32.60 2.68 -16.92
N VAL A 358 -33.83 3.01 -16.52
CA VAL A 358 -34.25 4.39 -16.24
C VAL A 358 -33.50 4.99 -15.03
N LEU A 359 -33.25 4.19 -14.00
CA LEU A 359 -32.48 4.61 -12.82
C LEU A 359 -31.02 4.90 -13.17
N LEU A 360 -30.37 3.98 -13.87
CA LEU A 360 -28.97 4.09 -14.31
C LEU A 360 -28.74 5.31 -15.21
N GLY A 361 -29.65 5.56 -16.16
CA GLY A 361 -29.45 6.57 -17.20
C GLY A 361 -28.24 6.28 -18.08
N ASP A 362 -27.73 7.30 -18.79
CA ASP A 362 -26.65 7.13 -19.78
C ASP A 362 -25.24 7.39 -19.21
N ASP A 363 -25.13 8.03 -18.04
CA ASP A 363 -23.85 8.53 -17.48
C ASP A 363 -23.47 7.85 -16.15
N HIS A 364 -23.49 6.51 -16.14
CA HIS A 364 -23.05 5.72 -14.98
C HIS A 364 -21.55 5.37 -15.01
N GLY A 365 -20.91 5.41 -16.19
CA GLY A 365 -19.49 5.10 -16.36
C GLY A 365 -19.09 3.61 -16.19
N LEU A 366 -20.00 2.76 -15.70
CA LEU A 366 -19.82 1.30 -15.66
C LEU A 366 -19.77 0.67 -17.06
N ALA A 367 -19.06 -0.46 -17.19
CA ALA A 367 -18.98 -1.27 -18.39
C ALA A 367 -20.33 -1.94 -18.70
N ALA A 368 -20.61 -2.13 -19.99
CA ALA A 368 -21.82 -2.79 -20.49
C ALA A 368 -22.06 -4.16 -19.83
N ALA A 369 -21.00 -4.96 -19.61
CA ALA A 369 -21.10 -6.27 -18.97
C ALA A 369 -21.69 -6.23 -17.54
N GLU A 370 -21.67 -5.08 -16.87
CA GLU A 370 -22.21 -4.91 -15.52
C GLU A 370 -23.66 -4.41 -15.53
N VAL A 371 -24.12 -3.79 -16.63
CA VAL A 371 -25.43 -3.12 -16.69
C VAL A 371 -26.40 -3.72 -17.74
N ASP A 372 -25.90 -4.41 -18.76
CA ASP A 372 -26.71 -4.98 -19.84
C ASP A 372 -27.51 -6.20 -19.32
N GLY A 373 -28.76 -5.94 -18.93
CA GLY A 373 -29.62 -6.92 -18.26
C GLY A 373 -29.68 -6.76 -16.74
N ALA A 374 -29.19 -5.63 -16.21
CA ALA A 374 -29.40 -5.27 -14.81
C ALA A 374 -30.89 -5.11 -14.47
N VAL A 375 -31.21 -5.32 -13.20
CA VAL A 375 -32.59 -5.30 -12.68
C VAL A 375 -32.68 -4.64 -11.31
N LEU A 376 -33.80 -4.00 -11.00
CA LEU A 376 -34.18 -3.67 -9.63
C LEU A 376 -34.88 -4.87 -8.98
N SER A 377 -34.40 -5.32 -7.83
CA SER A 377 -34.98 -6.47 -7.13
C SER A 377 -35.06 -6.26 -5.61
N PRO A 378 -36.23 -6.46 -5.00
CA PRO A 378 -37.54 -6.62 -5.65
C PRO A 378 -37.99 -5.33 -6.37
N TRP A 379 -38.83 -5.45 -7.41
CA TRP A 379 -39.47 -4.30 -8.07
C TRP A 379 -40.92 -4.62 -8.48
N PRO A 380 -41.88 -3.71 -8.26
CA PRO A 380 -41.76 -2.46 -7.50
C PRO A 380 -41.59 -2.71 -6.00
N ALA A 381 -40.76 -1.92 -5.34
CA ALA A 381 -40.55 -1.98 -3.89
C ALA A 381 -40.05 -0.65 -3.33
N GLN A 382 -40.22 -0.43 -2.02
CA GLN A 382 -39.66 0.75 -1.35
C GLN A 382 -38.16 0.65 -1.10
N ARG A 383 -37.62 -0.57 -1.11
CA ARG A 383 -36.21 -0.85 -0.90
C ARG A 383 -35.81 -2.12 -1.61
N GLY A 384 -34.55 -2.21 -2.03
CA GLY A 384 -34.01 -3.37 -2.71
C GLY A 384 -32.61 -3.09 -3.22
N TYR A 385 -32.23 -3.79 -4.28
CA TYR A 385 -30.93 -3.62 -4.92
C TYR A 385 -31.08 -3.44 -6.43
N LEU A 386 -30.21 -2.60 -6.97
CA LEU A 386 -29.82 -2.65 -8.37
C LEU A 386 -28.81 -3.79 -8.54
N LEU A 387 -29.24 -4.85 -9.20
CA LEU A 387 -28.43 -6.04 -9.43
C LEU A 387 -27.88 -6.04 -10.86
N SER A 388 -26.61 -6.42 -11.01
CA SER A 388 -26.01 -6.72 -12.30
C SER A 388 -26.66 -7.95 -12.94
N PRO A 389 -26.38 -8.24 -14.23
CA PRO A 389 -26.85 -9.47 -14.88
C PRO A 389 -26.40 -10.76 -14.20
N THR A 390 -25.33 -10.72 -13.40
CA THR A 390 -24.82 -11.85 -12.62
C THR A 390 -25.45 -11.97 -11.23
N GLY A 391 -26.40 -11.10 -10.90
CA GLY A 391 -27.06 -11.05 -9.59
C GLY A 391 -26.26 -10.30 -8.52
N ARG A 392 -25.19 -9.60 -8.91
CA ARG A 392 -24.29 -8.87 -8.00
C ARG A 392 -24.89 -7.50 -7.64
N ALA A 393 -24.83 -7.11 -6.37
CA ALA A 393 -25.34 -5.79 -5.96
C ALA A 393 -24.43 -4.66 -6.45
N LEU A 394 -24.93 -3.86 -7.39
CA LEU A 394 -24.25 -2.64 -7.86
C LEU A 394 -24.50 -1.48 -6.89
N ALA A 395 -25.74 -1.33 -6.42
CA ALA A 395 -26.16 -0.36 -5.42
C ALA A 395 -27.40 -0.88 -4.70
N ALA A 396 -27.57 -0.53 -3.42
CA ALA A 396 -28.86 -0.60 -2.73
C ALA A 396 -29.74 0.56 -3.21
N PHE A 397 -31.06 0.48 -3.00
CA PHE A 397 -31.95 1.61 -3.18
C PHE A 397 -33.02 1.69 -2.09
N ASP A 398 -33.47 2.91 -1.79
CA ASP A 398 -34.66 3.20 -1.01
C ASP A 398 -35.52 4.29 -1.66
N LEU A 399 -36.66 4.63 -1.05
CA LEU A 399 -37.42 5.83 -1.41
C LEU A 399 -37.02 6.99 -0.50
N ASP A 400 -36.64 8.11 -1.11
CA ASP A 400 -36.40 9.34 -0.37
C ASP A 400 -37.72 10.00 0.10
N LEU A 401 -37.63 11.13 0.79
CA LEU A 401 -38.79 11.86 1.33
C LEU A 401 -39.75 12.37 0.24
N GLU A 402 -39.30 12.46 -1.01
CA GLU A 402 -40.10 12.88 -2.16
C GLU A 402 -40.69 11.68 -2.90
N GLY A 403 -40.40 10.44 -2.49
CA GLY A 403 -40.82 9.21 -3.15
C GLY A 403 -39.99 8.85 -4.38
N ARG A 404 -38.80 9.43 -4.54
CA ARG A 404 -37.85 9.04 -5.60
C ARG A 404 -37.05 7.83 -5.17
N VAL A 405 -36.77 6.93 -6.11
CA VAL A 405 -35.82 5.83 -5.93
C VAL A 405 -34.43 6.43 -5.85
N ARG A 406 -33.81 6.31 -4.67
CA ARG A 406 -32.47 6.81 -4.36
C ARG A 406 -31.51 5.62 -4.21
N PRO A 407 -30.54 5.47 -5.11
CA PRO A 407 -29.51 4.46 -4.93
C PRO A 407 -28.44 4.92 -3.93
N TYR A 408 -27.83 3.98 -3.24
CA TYR A 408 -26.72 4.20 -2.31
C TYR A 408 -25.89 2.91 -2.18
N LEU A 409 -24.71 3.02 -1.58
CA LEU A 409 -23.86 1.87 -1.27
C LEU A 409 -24.02 1.51 0.21
N ASP A 410 -24.19 0.22 0.49
CA ASP A 410 -24.27 -0.33 1.83
C ASP A 410 -23.24 -1.45 2.04
N GLU A 411 -23.24 -2.06 3.22
CA GLU A 411 -22.32 -3.16 3.56
C GLU A 411 -22.40 -4.35 2.60
N THR A 412 -23.55 -4.62 1.98
CA THR A 412 -23.68 -5.70 0.99
C THR A 412 -22.91 -5.35 -0.27
N CYS A 413 -23.05 -4.11 -0.75
CA CYS A 413 -22.25 -3.59 -1.86
C CYS A 413 -20.76 -3.58 -1.51
N TYR A 414 -20.38 -3.08 -0.33
CA TYR A 414 -18.99 -2.99 0.09
C TYR A 414 -18.32 -4.36 0.24
N ARG A 415 -19.03 -5.36 0.79
CA ARG A 415 -18.52 -6.72 0.89
C ARG A 415 -18.26 -7.35 -0.47
N ASP A 416 -19.16 -7.16 -1.43
CA ASP A 416 -18.96 -7.64 -2.81
C ASP A 416 -17.78 -6.94 -3.49
N GLN A 417 -17.68 -5.62 -3.37
CA GLN A 417 -16.55 -4.84 -3.87
C GLN A 417 -15.22 -5.34 -3.27
N ALA A 418 -15.15 -5.45 -1.94
CA ALA A 418 -13.95 -5.87 -1.24
C ALA A 418 -13.50 -7.29 -1.62
N ALA A 419 -14.45 -8.23 -1.76
CA ALA A 419 -14.16 -9.61 -2.17
C ALA A 419 -13.50 -9.72 -3.55
N ARG A 420 -13.56 -8.68 -4.38
CA ARG A 420 -12.92 -8.63 -5.71
C ARG A 420 -11.73 -7.70 -5.76
N LEU A 421 -11.81 -6.55 -5.10
CA LEU A 421 -10.79 -5.50 -5.18
C LEU A 421 -9.58 -5.78 -4.29
N ILE A 422 -9.77 -6.38 -3.11
CA ILE A 422 -8.64 -6.73 -2.22
C ILE A 422 -7.71 -7.78 -2.86
N PRO A 423 -8.21 -8.91 -3.41
CA PRO A 423 -7.34 -9.84 -4.14
C PRO A 423 -6.63 -9.19 -5.32
N ALA A 424 -7.31 -8.30 -6.05
CA ALA A 424 -6.70 -7.56 -7.16
C ALA A 424 -5.60 -6.61 -6.68
N ALA A 425 -5.80 -5.93 -5.56
CA ALA A 425 -4.81 -5.04 -4.94
C ALA A 425 -3.56 -5.79 -4.49
N ALA A 426 -3.72 -6.97 -3.88
CA ALA A 426 -2.59 -7.83 -3.50
C ALA A 426 -1.84 -8.35 -4.74
N GLU A 427 -2.57 -8.75 -5.77
CA GLU A 427 -2.00 -9.32 -7.00
C GLU A 427 -1.25 -8.26 -7.84
N VAL A 428 -1.78 -7.04 -7.98
CA VAL A 428 -1.09 -5.94 -8.66
C VAL A 428 0.15 -5.50 -7.88
N SER A 429 0.08 -5.53 -6.54
CA SER A 429 1.22 -5.23 -5.66
C SER A 429 2.33 -6.27 -5.82
N ARG A 430 1.99 -7.57 -5.78
CA ARG A 430 2.94 -8.67 -6.08
C ARG A 430 3.58 -8.49 -7.44
N SER A 431 2.75 -8.24 -8.45
CA SER A 431 3.18 -8.05 -9.83
C SER A 431 4.18 -6.90 -9.97
N LEU A 432 3.94 -5.78 -9.29
CA LEU A 432 4.88 -4.67 -9.29
C LEU A 432 6.23 -5.06 -8.67
N LEU A 433 6.24 -5.77 -7.54
CA LEU A 433 7.47 -6.26 -6.94
C LEU A 433 8.24 -7.17 -7.92
N ASP A 434 7.54 -8.06 -8.61
CA ASP A 434 8.15 -8.95 -9.61
C ASP A 434 8.62 -8.19 -10.89
N LEU A 435 8.01 -7.04 -11.22
CA LEU A 435 8.48 -6.15 -12.29
C LEU A 435 9.79 -5.44 -11.93
N LEU A 436 9.92 -5.02 -10.68
CA LEU A 436 11.09 -4.29 -10.17
C LEU A 436 12.28 -5.23 -9.91
N TRP A 437 12.01 -6.46 -9.46
CA TRP A 437 13.03 -7.49 -9.23
C TRP A 437 12.73 -8.76 -10.04
N PRO A 438 12.86 -8.72 -11.37
CA PRO A 438 12.76 -9.90 -12.24
C PRO A 438 13.92 -10.88 -12.00
N ASP A 439 13.85 -12.06 -12.63
CA ASP A 439 14.96 -13.02 -12.58
C ASP A 439 16.23 -12.45 -13.20
N TRP A 440 17.37 -12.84 -12.64
CA TRP A 440 18.66 -12.57 -13.22
C TRP A 440 18.77 -13.23 -14.62
N PRO A 441 19.31 -12.54 -15.65
CA PRO A 441 19.43 -13.12 -16.98
C PRO A 441 20.23 -14.42 -16.99
N GLN A 442 19.91 -15.34 -17.91
CA GLN A 442 20.65 -16.60 -18.03
C GLN A 442 22.14 -16.34 -18.18
N THR A 443 22.93 -16.92 -17.28
CA THR A 443 24.37 -16.67 -17.16
C THR A 443 25.12 -17.99 -17.20
N GLN A 444 26.16 -18.07 -18.02
CA GLN A 444 27.09 -19.19 -18.06
C GLN A 444 28.50 -18.69 -17.80
N ARG A 445 29.18 -19.25 -16.80
CA ARG A 445 30.59 -18.94 -16.50
C ARG A 445 31.49 -19.95 -17.21
N SER A 446 32.52 -19.45 -17.89
CA SER A 446 33.57 -20.27 -18.50
C SER A 446 34.91 -19.58 -18.29
N GLY A 447 35.69 -20.12 -17.35
CA GLY A 447 36.96 -19.54 -16.90
C GLY A 447 36.78 -18.10 -16.39
N GLY A 448 37.59 -17.18 -16.90
CA GLY A 448 37.54 -15.74 -16.59
C GLY A 448 36.50 -14.94 -17.39
N SER A 449 35.47 -15.59 -17.92
CA SER A 449 34.41 -14.92 -18.70
C SER A 449 33.01 -15.38 -18.31
N LEU A 450 32.04 -14.50 -18.54
CA LEU A 450 30.61 -14.73 -18.38
C LEU A 450 29.92 -14.57 -19.73
N THR A 451 29.00 -15.46 -20.06
CA THR A 451 28.05 -15.27 -21.17
C THR A 451 26.68 -14.97 -20.59
N LEU A 452 26.12 -13.81 -20.94
CA LEU A 452 24.81 -13.34 -20.50
C LEU A 452 23.84 -13.34 -21.68
N THR A 453 22.68 -13.99 -21.54
CA THR A 453 21.59 -13.91 -22.52
C THR A 453 20.53 -12.94 -22.02
N LEU A 454 20.42 -11.78 -22.67
CA LEU A 454 19.48 -10.73 -22.27
C LEU A 454 18.17 -10.79 -23.05
N PRO A 455 17.04 -10.43 -22.41
CA PRO A 455 15.82 -10.09 -23.15
C PRO A 455 16.02 -8.90 -24.09
N ALA A 456 15.06 -8.68 -24.98
CA ALA A 456 15.08 -7.58 -25.96
C ALA A 456 14.75 -6.21 -25.32
N TRP A 457 15.60 -5.74 -24.42
CA TRP A 457 15.54 -4.41 -23.82
C TRP A 457 16.11 -3.32 -24.74
N THR A 458 15.96 -2.05 -24.35
CA THR A 458 16.45 -0.90 -25.14
C THR A 458 17.97 -0.77 -25.05
N SER A 459 18.51 -0.85 -23.85
CA SER A 459 19.96 -0.87 -23.61
C SER A 459 20.29 -1.57 -22.30
N ALA A 460 21.54 -2.03 -22.14
CA ALA A 460 22.02 -2.61 -20.89
C ALA A 460 23.53 -2.44 -20.73
N SER A 461 24.00 -2.31 -19.49
CA SER A 461 25.40 -2.36 -19.11
C SER A 461 25.61 -3.26 -17.90
N LEU A 462 26.77 -3.93 -17.86
CA LEU A 462 27.22 -4.70 -16.72
C LEU A 462 28.44 -4.04 -16.10
N SER A 463 28.31 -3.61 -14.85
CA SER A 463 29.42 -3.21 -14.01
C SER A 463 29.88 -4.39 -13.16
N ILE A 464 31.19 -4.60 -13.08
CA ILE A 464 31.82 -5.64 -12.28
C ILE A 464 32.60 -4.96 -11.16
N TYR A 465 32.21 -5.21 -9.92
CA TYR A 465 32.85 -4.71 -8.72
C TYR A 465 33.61 -5.83 -8.01
N VAL A 466 34.70 -5.46 -7.34
CA VAL A 466 35.29 -6.26 -6.28
C VAL A 466 34.91 -5.58 -4.97
N GLU A 467 34.23 -6.31 -4.11
CA GLU A 467 33.87 -5.88 -2.75
C GLU A 467 34.82 -6.54 -1.76
N ASP A 468 35.39 -5.77 -0.84
CA ASP A 468 36.29 -6.31 0.19
C ASP A 468 35.54 -6.78 1.45
N GLU A 469 36.29 -7.27 2.45
CA GLU A 469 35.71 -7.78 3.71
C GLU A 469 35.02 -6.70 4.58
N HIS A 470 35.23 -5.42 4.27
CA HIS A 470 34.60 -4.28 4.94
C HIS A 470 33.38 -3.76 4.16
N GLY A 471 33.04 -4.41 3.03
CA GLY A 471 31.92 -3.99 2.18
C GLY A 471 32.26 -2.83 1.23
N GLU A 472 33.54 -2.49 1.07
CA GLU A 472 33.97 -1.44 0.14
C GLU A 472 34.06 -1.97 -1.29
N ARG A 473 33.30 -1.34 -2.20
CA ARG A 473 33.25 -1.68 -3.63
C ARG A 473 34.24 -0.86 -4.43
N ARG A 474 35.01 -1.55 -5.26
CA ARG A 474 35.83 -0.94 -6.31
C ARG A 474 35.38 -1.44 -7.67
N LEU A 475 35.03 -0.52 -8.57
CA LEU A 475 34.73 -0.86 -9.95
C LEU A 475 35.98 -1.46 -10.62
N SER A 476 35.86 -2.69 -11.09
CA SER A 476 36.91 -3.39 -11.83
C SER A 476 36.78 -3.16 -13.34
N SER A 477 35.58 -3.25 -13.88
CA SER A 477 35.30 -3.01 -15.30
C SER A 477 33.82 -2.76 -15.55
N GLU A 478 33.51 -2.15 -16.68
CA GLU A 478 32.14 -1.91 -17.15
C GLU A 478 32.03 -2.31 -18.62
N HIS A 479 30.95 -3.00 -18.98
CA HIS A 479 30.74 -3.56 -20.31
C HIS A 479 29.36 -3.20 -20.83
N PRO A 480 29.23 -2.55 -22.01
CA PRO A 480 27.94 -2.44 -22.67
C PRO A 480 27.50 -3.82 -23.15
N LEU A 481 26.23 -4.14 -22.95
CA LEU A 481 25.64 -5.40 -23.38
C LEU A 481 24.76 -5.19 -24.61
N THR A 482 24.58 -6.23 -25.41
CA THR A 482 23.62 -6.23 -26.53
C THR A 482 22.33 -6.92 -26.11
N PRO A 483 21.22 -6.18 -25.93
CA PRO A 483 19.93 -6.80 -25.63
C PRO A 483 19.45 -7.74 -26.74
N GLY A 484 18.64 -8.75 -26.38
CA GLY A 484 18.07 -9.72 -27.32
C GLY A 484 19.04 -10.79 -27.84
N GLY A 485 20.25 -10.88 -27.26
CA GLY A 485 21.27 -11.85 -27.65
C GLY A 485 22.17 -12.27 -26.50
N ALA A 486 23.11 -13.18 -26.80
CA ALA A 486 24.16 -13.60 -25.88
C ALA A 486 25.37 -12.65 -26.00
N THR A 487 25.80 -12.05 -24.89
CA THR A 487 27.01 -11.23 -24.81
C THR A 487 28.04 -11.92 -23.92
N GLN A 488 29.26 -12.10 -24.42
CA GLN A 488 30.38 -12.59 -23.63
C GLN A 488 31.14 -11.41 -23.01
N VAL A 489 31.34 -11.46 -21.70
CA VAL A 489 32.01 -10.43 -20.89
C VAL A 489 33.23 -11.03 -20.21
N ALA A 490 34.38 -10.37 -20.31
CA ALA A 490 35.57 -10.76 -19.57
C ALA A 490 35.53 -10.20 -18.15
N LEU A 491 35.77 -11.05 -17.15
CA LEU A 491 35.83 -10.65 -15.74
C LEU A 491 37.11 -9.86 -15.41
N GLY A 492 38.15 -9.97 -16.23
CA GLY A 492 39.43 -9.29 -16.01
C GLY A 492 40.07 -9.73 -14.68
N GLU A 493 40.56 -8.76 -13.91
CA GLU A 493 41.17 -9.00 -12.59
C GLU A 493 40.19 -9.64 -11.59
N ALA A 494 38.89 -9.33 -11.70
CA ALA A 494 37.86 -9.95 -10.88
C ALA A 494 37.67 -11.46 -11.18
N GLY A 495 38.17 -11.95 -12.32
CA GLY A 495 38.14 -13.37 -12.66
C GLY A 495 39.23 -14.21 -11.99
N GLY A 496 40.21 -13.57 -11.33
CA GLY A 496 41.34 -14.23 -10.66
C GLY A 496 41.03 -14.69 -9.23
N GLU A 497 42.06 -15.20 -8.56
CA GLU A 497 42.01 -15.53 -7.13
C GLU A 497 41.74 -14.23 -6.33
N GLN A 498 40.63 -14.21 -5.60
CA GLN A 498 40.25 -13.06 -4.79
C GLN A 498 41.01 -13.06 -3.47
N ALA A 499 41.25 -11.87 -2.91
CA ALA A 499 41.74 -11.77 -1.55
C ALA A 499 40.71 -12.43 -0.60
N LYS A 500 41.20 -13.03 0.49
CA LYS A 500 40.32 -13.68 1.46
C LYS A 500 39.28 -12.67 1.98
N GLY A 501 38.00 -13.03 1.89
CA GLY A 501 36.89 -12.16 2.30
C GLY A 501 36.44 -11.16 1.23
N SER A 502 37.14 -11.07 0.08
CA SER A 502 36.66 -10.30 -1.06
C SER A 502 35.76 -11.14 -1.97
N ARG A 503 34.81 -10.49 -2.62
CA ARG A 503 33.85 -11.10 -3.53
C ARG A 503 33.63 -10.27 -4.78
N VAL A 504 33.18 -10.92 -5.85
CA VAL A 504 32.85 -10.25 -7.11
C VAL A 504 31.36 -9.99 -7.17
N VAL A 505 30.99 -8.74 -7.37
CA VAL A 505 29.60 -8.30 -7.47
C VAL A 505 29.33 -7.82 -8.89
N LEU A 506 28.30 -8.39 -9.49
CA LEU A 506 27.78 -8.00 -10.79
C LEU A 506 26.61 -7.05 -10.59
N VAL A 507 26.65 -5.90 -11.26
CA VAL A 507 25.54 -4.94 -11.27
C VAL A 507 25.11 -4.72 -12.70
N LEU A 508 23.90 -5.15 -13.03
CA LEU A 508 23.28 -5.00 -14.32
C LEU A 508 22.31 -3.82 -14.28
N VAL A 509 22.56 -2.81 -15.11
CA VAL A 509 21.66 -1.67 -15.32
C VAL A 509 21.10 -1.76 -16.72
N ALA A 510 19.79 -1.67 -16.88
CA ALA A 510 19.14 -1.73 -18.19
C ALA A 510 17.99 -0.73 -18.34
N ASP A 511 17.88 -0.16 -19.54
CA ASP A 511 16.73 0.63 -19.96
C ASP A 511 15.71 -0.30 -20.64
N ARG A 512 14.50 -0.37 -20.09
CA ARG A 512 13.39 -1.18 -20.58
C ARG A 512 12.30 -0.35 -21.27
N SER A 513 12.59 0.91 -21.64
CA SER A 513 11.60 1.86 -22.17
C SER A 513 10.62 1.19 -23.16
N PRO A 514 9.30 1.26 -22.90
CA PRO A 514 8.62 2.14 -21.93
C PRO A 514 8.55 1.64 -20.47
N GLY A 515 9.14 0.48 -20.14
CA GLY A 515 9.19 -0.06 -18.78
C GLY A 515 10.13 0.71 -17.84
N PRO A 516 10.03 0.51 -16.51
CA PRO A 516 10.94 1.15 -15.57
C PRO A 516 12.37 0.64 -15.78
N PRO A 517 13.39 1.47 -15.49
CA PRO A 517 14.78 1.02 -15.51
C PRO A 517 14.93 -0.21 -14.59
N LEU A 518 15.86 -1.07 -14.95
CA LEU A 518 16.14 -2.30 -14.24
C LEU A 518 17.54 -2.22 -13.64
N ILE A 519 17.63 -2.44 -12.33
CA ILE A 519 18.88 -2.56 -11.60
C ILE A 519 18.85 -3.91 -10.89
N LEU A 520 19.74 -4.81 -11.31
CA LEU A 520 19.92 -6.11 -10.66
C LEU A 520 21.34 -6.22 -10.14
N GLU A 521 21.47 -6.85 -8.98
CA GLU A 521 22.75 -7.20 -8.37
C GLU A 521 22.87 -8.71 -8.31
N ARG A 522 24.09 -9.24 -8.45
CA ARG A 522 24.40 -10.65 -8.20
C ARG A 522 25.82 -10.83 -7.70
N VAL A 523 25.99 -11.50 -6.57
CA VAL A 523 27.28 -11.95 -6.08
C VAL A 523 27.68 -13.22 -6.84
N LEU A 524 28.93 -13.30 -7.28
CA LEU A 524 29.49 -14.51 -7.88
C LEU A 524 30.11 -15.40 -6.80
N GLY A 525 29.40 -16.46 -6.44
CA GLY A 525 29.90 -17.44 -5.48
C GLY A 525 30.99 -18.36 -6.01
N ASP A 526 31.62 -19.06 -5.08
CA ASP A 526 32.65 -20.08 -5.33
C ASP A 526 32.10 -21.36 -5.97
N ALA A 527 30.77 -21.56 -5.99
CA ALA A 527 30.14 -22.78 -6.48
C ALA A 527 29.95 -22.80 -8.01
N GLU A 528 30.66 -23.69 -8.71
CA GLU A 528 30.66 -23.86 -10.17
C GLU A 528 29.34 -24.38 -10.80
N SER A 529 28.25 -24.58 -10.06
CA SER A 529 27.00 -25.11 -10.63
C SER A 529 25.80 -24.20 -10.38
N PHE A 530 25.66 -23.17 -11.22
CA PHE A 530 24.39 -22.46 -11.38
C PHE A 530 23.46 -23.28 -12.28
N GLY A 531 22.91 -24.37 -11.73
CA GLY A 531 21.72 -24.98 -12.29
C GLY A 531 20.56 -24.02 -12.04
N SER A 532 19.84 -23.65 -13.09
CA SER A 532 18.55 -22.95 -12.99
C SER A 532 17.76 -23.58 -11.84
N THR A 533 17.37 -22.80 -10.84
CA THR A 533 16.48 -23.26 -9.78
C THR A 533 15.32 -24.03 -10.44
N PRO A 534 15.07 -25.30 -10.07
CA PRO A 534 13.92 -26.00 -10.59
C PRO A 534 12.69 -25.19 -10.22
N SER A 535 11.88 -24.87 -11.23
CA SER A 535 10.62 -24.17 -11.07
C SER A 535 9.79 -24.88 -9.99
N PRO A 536 9.23 -24.19 -8.98
CA PRO A 536 8.55 -24.84 -7.85
C PRO A 536 7.22 -25.53 -8.22
N THR A 537 6.85 -25.59 -9.50
CA THR A 537 5.67 -26.30 -9.99
C THR A 537 5.98 -27.73 -10.44
N ALA A 538 6.22 -28.62 -9.47
CA ALA A 538 5.97 -30.06 -9.61
C ALA A 538 6.14 -30.76 -8.25
N ALA A 539 5.25 -30.48 -7.30
CA ALA A 539 4.92 -31.51 -6.32
C ALA A 539 4.08 -32.56 -7.08
N GLU A 540 4.76 -33.49 -7.75
CA GLU A 540 4.15 -34.70 -8.28
C GLU A 540 3.49 -35.44 -7.12
N SER A 541 2.20 -35.71 -7.31
CA SER A 541 1.45 -36.69 -6.54
C SER A 541 2.09 -38.06 -6.76
N GLU A 542 2.98 -38.48 -5.87
CA GLU A 542 3.32 -39.90 -5.75
C GLU A 542 2.07 -40.62 -5.24
N ALA A 543 1.40 -41.29 -6.17
CA ALA A 543 0.37 -42.27 -5.88
C ALA A 543 1.02 -43.43 -5.11
N LEU A 544 0.54 -43.65 -3.89
CA LEU A 544 0.86 -44.83 -3.09
C LEU A 544 0.35 -46.08 -3.83
N ASP A 545 1.31 -46.86 -4.33
CA ASP A 545 1.14 -48.20 -4.88
C ASP A 545 0.91 -49.20 -3.72
N GLU A 546 -0.37 -49.53 -3.47
CA GLU A 546 -0.77 -50.59 -2.55
C GLU A 546 -0.49 -51.98 -3.14
N SER A 547 0.73 -52.47 -2.97
CA SER A 547 1.05 -53.89 -3.14
C SER A 547 0.89 -54.64 -1.81
N LYS A 548 -0.25 -55.34 -1.67
CA LYS A 548 -0.52 -56.32 -0.60
C LYS A 548 0.46 -57.50 -0.66
N PRO A 549 0.98 -58.00 0.48
CA PRO A 549 1.46 -59.36 0.57
C PRO A 549 0.34 -60.29 1.05
N SER A 550 0.16 -61.39 0.31
CA SER A 550 -0.61 -62.56 0.68
C SER A 550 0.05 -63.30 1.85
N LEU A 551 -0.71 -63.61 2.90
CA LEU A 551 -0.40 -64.71 3.80
C LEU A 551 -1.65 -65.53 4.14
N ASP A 552 -1.55 -66.77 3.68
CA ASP A 552 -2.18 -68.05 3.97
C ASP A 552 -3.25 -68.22 5.08
N GLU A 553 -4.16 -69.12 4.70
CA GLU A 553 -5.28 -69.73 5.41
C GLU A 553 -4.85 -70.72 6.52
N ASN A 554 -5.90 -71.22 7.23
CA ASN A 554 -5.98 -72.31 8.24
C ASN A 554 -5.87 -71.86 9.72
N GLU A 555 -6.78 -72.18 10.64
CA GLU A 555 -7.76 -73.27 10.78
C GLU A 555 -8.81 -72.91 11.87
N LEU A 556 -10.06 -73.43 11.71
CA LEU A 556 -11.04 -73.94 12.73
C LEU A 556 -11.47 -73.02 13.91
N GLU A 557 -12.71 -72.94 14.41
CA GLU A 557 -13.90 -73.82 14.52
C GLU A 557 -15.09 -72.91 14.95
N THR A 558 -16.23 -72.88 14.24
CA THR A 558 -17.58 -73.36 14.62
C THR A 558 -18.10 -73.12 16.05
N GLU A 559 -19.24 -72.42 16.17
CA GLU A 559 -20.52 -72.83 16.83
C GLU A 559 -21.51 -71.63 16.82
N ASP A 560 -22.67 -71.74 16.14
CA ASP A 560 -24.03 -71.99 16.69
C ASP A 560 -24.61 -70.82 17.49
N GLU A 561 -25.89 -70.44 17.49
CA GLU A 561 -27.10 -70.65 16.68
C GLU A 561 -28.16 -69.73 17.32
N SER A 562 -29.20 -69.32 16.58
CA SER A 562 -30.49 -68.74 17.06
C SER A 562 -30.43 -67.36 17.76
N GLY A 563 -31.17 -66.33 17.35
CA GLY A 563 -32.61 -66.32 17.03
C GLY A 563 -33.38 -65.90 18.28
N LEU A 564 -34.01 -64.71 18.26
CA LEU A 564 -35.32 -64.41 18.89
C LEU A 564 -35.66 -62.92 18.76
N GLU A 565 -36.82 -62.68 18.17
CA GLU A 565 -37.60 -61.45 18.21
C GLU A 565 -38.15 -61.22 19.62
N SER A 566 -38.21 -59.97 20.10
CA SER A 566 -39.33 -59.51 20.93
C SER A 566 -39.42 -57.98 20.96
N GLU A 567 -40.57 -57.47 20.52
CA GLU A 567 -41.07 -56.13 20.82
C GLU A 567 -41.33 -55.97 22.33
N ALA A 568 -41.00 -54.80 22.90
CA ALA A 568 -41.78 -54.15 23.96
C ALA A 568 -41.29 -52.71 24.25
N ASP A 569 -42.28 -51.83 24.19
CA ASP A 569 -42.51 -50.42 24.62
C ASP A 569 -41.78 -49.86 25.88
N PRO A 570 -41.95 -48.57 26.24
CA PRO A 570 -40.91 -47.62 26.62
C PRO A 570 -40.99 -47.26 28.12
N ASP A 571 -40.26 -46.22 28.52
CA ASP A 571 -40.24 -45.56 29.83
C ASP A 571 -38.90 -45.73 30.57
N ALA A 572 -37.99 -44.81 30.27
CA ALA A 572 -37.01 -44.33 31.24
C ALA A 572 -36.65 -42.88 30.90
N GLU A 573 -37.20 -41.97 31.69
CA GLU A 573 -36.80 -40.57 31.80
C GLU A 573 -35.29 -40.46 32.00
N LEU A 574 -34.62 -39.67 31.17
CA LEU A 574 -33.29 -39.14 31.47
C LEU A 574 -33.30 -37.63 31.20
N ASP A 575 -33.38 -36.92 32.31
CA ASP A 575 -33.12 -35.51 32.51
C ASP A 575 -31.59 -35.25 32.46
N PRO A 576 -31.08 -34.37 31.59
CA PRO A 576 -29.73 -33.85 31.73
C PRO A 576 -29.78 -32.41 32.28
N GLU A 577 -29.58 -32.28 33.59
CA GLU A 577 -29.10 -31.03 34.19
C GLU A 577 -27.72 -30.71 33.63
N ALA A 578 -27.65 -29.71 32.74
CA ALA A 578 -26.42 -29.07 32.33
C ALA A 578 -26.04 -28.02 33.37
N ALA A 579 -24.90 -28.24 34.03
CA ALA A 579 -24.28 -27.28 34.93
C ALA A 579 -23.89 -25.99 34.18
N GLU A 580 -24.41 -24.85 34.65
CA GLU A 580 -23.97 -23.52 34.24
C GLU A 580 -22.58 -23.21 34.83
N PRO A 581 -21.65 -22.61 34.07
CA PRO A 581 -20.38 -22.17 34.62
C PRO A 581 -20.51 -20.81 35.31
N ASP A 582 -20.09 -20.75 36.57
CA ASP A 582 -19.90 -19.51 37.34
C ASP A 582 -18.91 -18.57 36.64
N THR A 583 -19.41 -17.42 36.19
CA THR A 583 -18.59 -16.27 35.77
C THR A 583 -18.30 -15.38 36.99
N ALA A 584 -17.06 -15.41 37.47
CA ALA A 584 -16.57 -14.42 38.42
C ALA A 584 -16.24 -13.11 37.68
N GLU A 585 -16.96 -12.04 37.99
CA GLU A 585 -16.65 -10.69 37.53
C GLU A 585 -15.37 -10.17 38.21
N PRO A 586 -14.40 -9.59 37.48
CA PRO A 586 -13.25 -8.94 38.10
C PRO A 586 -13.62 -7.53 38.56
N GLU A 587 -13.40 -7.25 39.85
CA GLU A 587 -13.48 -5.90 40.41
C GLU A 587 -12.38 -5.00 39.83
N ALA A 588 -12.79 -3.92 39.18
CA ALA A 588 -11.91 -2.87 38.70
C ALA A 588 -11.47 -1.98 39.87
N ALA A 589 -10.17 -1.95 40.16
CA ALA A 589 -9.57 -0.96 41.06
C ALA A 589 -9.41 0.38 40.32
N GLU A 590 -9.98 1.45 40.87
CA GLU A 590 -9.80 2.82 40.38
C GLU A 590 -8.34 3.28 40.59
N PRO A 591 -7.69 3.89 39.59
CA PRO A 591 -6.36 4.46 39.76
C PRO A 591 -6.44 5.86 40.39
N ASP A 592 -5.71 6.04 41.49
CA ASP A 592 -5.45 7.35 42.11
C ASP A 592 -4.69 8.27 41.14
N ALA A 593 -5.30 9.39 40.77
CA ALA A 593 -4.69 10.45 39.99
C ALA A 593 -3.81 11.33 40.88
N ALA A 594 -2.49 11.30 40.67
CA ALA A 594 -1.58 12.29 41.21
C ALA A 594 -1.58 13.55 40.32
N GLU A 595 -1.86 14.72 40.92
CA GLU A 595 -1.77 16.02 40.26
C GLU A 595 -0.30 16.36 39.91
N PRO A 596 0.00 16.84 38.68
CA PRO A 596 1.33 17.34 38.36
C PRO A 596 1.48 18.81 38.79
N ASP A 597 2.52 19.08 39.58
CA ASP A 597 2.98 20.44 39.90
C ASP A 597 3.47 21.15 38.61
N ALA A 598 2.82 22.26 38.28
CA ALA A 598 3.21 23.14 37.18
C ALA A 598 4.29 24.12 37.64
N ALA A 599 5.50 24.01 37.07
CA ALA A 599 6.52 25.04 37.16
C ALA A 599 6.25 26.14 36.11
N GLU A 600 6.20 27.40 36.56
CA GLU A 600 6.08 28.57 35.69
C GLU A 600 7.36 28.78 34.86
N PRO A 601 7.26 29.09 33.55
CA PRO A 601 8.44 29.46 32.76
C PRO A 601 8.76 30.96 32.90
N ASP A 602 10.01 31.26 33.23
CA ASP A 602 10.58 32.60 33.18
C ASP A 602 10.59 33.13 31.74
N ALA A 603 9.97 34.30 31.54
CA ALA A 603 10.00 35.02 30.28
C ALA A 603 11.30 35.82 30.15
N ALA A 604 12.13 35.48 29.16
CA ALA A 604 13.23 36.32 28.71
C ALA A 604 12.70 37.37 27.70
N GLU A 605 12.94 38.65 27.98
CA GLU A 605 12.68 39.76 27.05
C GLU A 605 13.66 39.71 25.87
N PRO A 606 13.22 39.94 24.61
CA PRO A 606 14.13 40.05 23.48
C PRO A 606 14.67 41.47 23.32
N ASP A 607 16.00 41.59 23.25
CA ASP A 607 16.72 42.79 22.87
C ASP A 607 16.41 43.18 21.42
N ALA A 608 15.99 44.44 21.23
CA ALA A 608 15.72 45.05 19.95
C ALA A 608 16.92 45.90 19.50
N ASP A 609 17.79 45.34 18.65
CA ASP A 609 18.72 46.12 17.83
C ASP A 609 19.04 45.36 16.54
N ALA A 610 18.30 45.66 15.48
CA ALA A 610 18.64 45.27 14.12
C ALA A 610 18.35 46.43 13.16
N GLU A 611 19.42 46.97 12.55
CA GLU A 611 19.38 48.05 11.57
C GLU A 611 18.60 47.68 10.29
N PRO A 612 17.97 48.66 9.60
CA PRO A 612 17.20 48.41 8.40
C PRO A 612 18.11 48.24 7.16
N GLY A 613 18.05 47.07 6.51
CA GLY A 613 18.65 46.81 5.22
C GLY A 613 17.97 47.56 4.05
N PRO A 614 18.66 47.73 2.91
CA PRO A 614 18.22 48.63 1.83
C PRO A 614 17.10 48.05 0.96
N ALA A 615 16.27 48.96 0.43
CA ALA A 615 15.07 48.70 -0.35
C ALA A 615 15.32 47.96 -1.68
N PRO A 616 14.33 47.16 -2.15
CA PRO A 616 14.47 46.37 -3.37
C PRO A 616 14.34 47.20 -4.66
N ILE A 617 15.16 46.82 -5.65
CA ILE A 617 15.22 47.38 -7.00
C ILE A 617 14.06 46.81 -7.84
N ALA A 618 13.40 47.68 -8.61
CA ALA A 618 12.27 47.35 -9.49
C ALA A 618 12.67 46.49 -10.71
N PRO A 619 11.75 45.64 -11.22
CA PRO A 619 12.02 44.77 -12.37
C PRO A 619 11.99 45.52 -13.71
N VAL A 620 12.92 45.16 -14.60
CA VAL A 620 12.99 45.58 -16.00
C VAL A 620 12.00 44.73 -16.82
N PRO A 621 11.23 45.31 -17.76
CA PRO A 621 10.26 44.57 -18.55
C PRO A 621 10.92 43.86 -19.75
N LEU A 622 10.42 42.65 -20.05
CA LEU A 622 10.52 42.00 -21.36
C LEU A 622 9.26 42.29 -22.17
#